data_AF-A0A1F5G6D5-F1
#
_entry.id   AF-A0A1F5G6D5-F1
#
_cell.length_a   1.000
_cell.length_b   1.000
_cell.length_c   1.000
_cell.angle_alpha   90.00
_cell.angle_beta   90.00
_cell.angle_gamma   90.00
#
_symmetry.space_group_name_H-M   'P 1'
#
loop_
_entity.id
_entity.type
_entity.pdbx_description
1 polymer ?
#
loop_
_entity_poly.entity_id
_entity_poly.type
_entity_poly.pdbx_seq_one_letter_code
_entity_poly.pdbx_strand_id
1 'polypeptide(L)'
;MTTEAKNAEYQKAVAQLDAKAATFAPPKTSSWVIIFFLTLFPPIAFYLMWKDEKYHGWFAYLNWLFGISLVLFSAFLFFAILPKINSLYAQIGYQNPNKGGTFAVVMVIVAVLQIIWGFILKKKQRGDGKLSTTYLLISIALFALDYIIPTILYSSVLSLSALESIIAG
;
A
#
# COMPACT_ATOMS: atom_id res chain seq x y z
N MET A 1 34.77 -24.91 45.72
CA MET A 1 33.49 -24.84 44.97
C MET A 1 33.47 -25.98 43.96
N THR A 2 32.46 -26.85 44.01
CA THR A 2 32.29 -27.95 43.06
C THR A 2 31.71 -27.44 41.74
N THR A 3 31.96 -28.15 40.64
CA THR A 3 31.44 -27.83 39.30
C THR A 3 29.91 -27.71 39.29
N GLU A 4 29.22 -28.50 40.12
CA GLU A 4 27.77 -28.48 40.27
C GLU A 4 27.23 -27.16 40.83
N ALA A 5 27.92 -26.56 41.80
CA ALA A 5 27.51 -25.27 42.37
C ALA A 5 27.56 -24.14 41.34
N LYS A 6 28.59 -24.13 40.48
CA LYS A 6 28.72 -23.16 39.37
C LYS A 6 27.63 -23.35 38.31
N ASN A 7 27.27 -24.60 37.99
CA ASN A 7 26.17 -24.89 37.06
C ASN A 7 24.81 -24.42 37.61
N ALA A 8 24.56 -24.62 38.91
CA ALA A 8 23.30 -24.17 39.52
C ALA A 8 23.18 -22.63 39.55
N GLU A 9 24.29 -21.93 39.80
CA GLU A 9 24.34 -20.47 39.77
C GLU A 9 24.14 -19.91 38.34
N TYR A 10 24.78 -20.53 37.35
CA TYR A 10 24.58 -20.19 35.94
C TYR A 10 23.12 -20.35 35.49
N GLN A 11 22.49 -21.47 35.83
CA GLN A 11 21.07 -21.72 35.47
C GLN A 11 20.12 -20.70 36.12
N LYS A 12 20.40 -20.28 37.37
CA LYS A 12 19.64 -19.20 38.01
C LYS A 12 19.83 -17.86 37.31
N ALA A 13 21.04 -17.53 36.88
CA ALA A 13 21.32 -16.29 36.15
C ALA A 13 20.61 -16.27 34.79
N VAL A 14 20.62 -17.38 34.04
CA VAL A 14 19.90 -17.52 32.76
C VAL A 14 18.38 -17.37 32.97
N ALA A 15 17.80 -18.05 33.96
CA ALA A 15 16.38 -17.94 34.26
C ALA A 15 15.97 -16.50 34.67
N GLN A 16 16.83 -15.77 35.38
CA GLN A 16 16.58 -14.36 35.72
C GLN A 16 16.70 -13.44 34.50
N LEU A 17 17.62 -13.72 33.58
CA LEU A 17 17.74 -12.98 32.32
C LEU A 17 16.53 -13.22 31.43
N ASP A 18 16.04 -14.47 31.33
CA ASP A 18 14.83 -14.80 30.58
C ASP A 18 13.58 -14.17 31.20
N ALA A 19 13.47 -14.17 32.53
CA ALA A 19 12.37 -13.49 33.23
C ALA A 19 12.40 -11.96 33.06
N LYS A 20 13.60 -11.36 33.04
CA LYS A 20 13.75 -9.94 32.70
C LYS A 20 13.41 -9.69 31.23
N ALA A 21 13.88 -10.51 30.31
CA ALA A 21 13.57 -10.38 28.88
C ALA A 21 12.05 -10.48 28.62
N ALA A 22 11.35 -11.37 29.33
CA ALA A 22 9.89 -11.50 29.25
C ALA A 22 9.12 -10.28 29.77
N THR A 23 9.71 -9.48 30.67
CA THR A 23 9.11 -8.21 31.14
C THR A 23 9.42 -7.02 30.23
N PHE A 24 10.44 -7.11 29.37
CA PHE A 24 10.72 -6.16 28.29
C PHE A 24 9.89 -6.45 27.03
N ALA A 25 8.57 -6.56 27.18
CA ALA A 25 7.71 -6.56 26.00
C ALA A 25 7.94 -5.25 25.21
N PRO A 26 8.22 -5.30 23.90
CA PRO A 26 8.47 -4.10 23.12
C PRO A 26 7.25 -3.16 23.23
N PRO A 27 7.48 -1.83 23.31
CA PRO A 27 6.38 -0.88 23.41
C PRO A 27 5.45 -1.06 22.20
N LYS A 28 4.16 -1.29 22.47
CA LYS A 28 3.15 -1.41 21.42
C LYS A 28 3.01 -0.06 20.71
N THR A 29 3.01 -0.09 19.39
CA THR A 29 2.89 1.14 18.60
C THR A 29 1.50 1.74 18.83
N SER A 30 1.41 3.05 19.08
CA SER A 30 0.13 3.74 19.20
C SER A 30 -0.57 3.85 17.84
N SER A 31 -1.89 3.65 17.78
CA SER A 31 -2.67 3.77 16.53
C SER A 31 -2.51 5.16 15.89
N TRP A 32 -2.38 6.22 16.71
CA TRP A 32 -2.17 7.59 16.23
C TRP A 32 -0.85 7.76 15.49
N VAL A 33 0.21 7.06 15.92
CA VAL A 33 1.51 7.08 15.24
C VAL A 33 1.39 6.45 13.85
N ILE A 34 0.65 5.34 13.75
CA ILE A 34 0.39 4.70 12.44
C ILE A 34 -0.40 5.64 11.53
N ILE A 35 -1.49 6.26 12.03
CA ILE A 35 -2.28 7.20 11.23
C ILE A 35 -1.42 8.38 10.78
N PHE A 36 -0.65 8.98 11.68
CA PHE A 36 0.25 10.09 11.38
C PHE A 36 1.25 9.73 10.25
N PHE A 37 1.91 8.58 10.35
CA PHE A 37 2.81 8.12 9.29
C PHE A 37 2.06 7.70 8.03
N LEU A 38 0.84 7.17 8.12
CA LEU A 38 0.06 6.80 6.93
C LEU A 38 -0.25 8.04 6.08
N THR A 39 -0.43 9.20 6.72
CA THR A 39 -0.69 10.47 6.04
C THR A 39 0.59 11.12 5.50
N LEU A 40 1.68 11.13 6.27
CA LEU A 40 2.91 11.85 5.88
C LEU A 40 3.93 10.99 5.13
N PHE A 41 4.06 9.73 5.52
CA PHE A 41 5.06 8.82 4.97
C PHE A 41 4.58 7.35 5.04
N PRO A 42 3.69 6.93 4.13
CA PRO A 42 3.07 5.60 4.14
C PRO A 42 4.05 4.42 4.29
N PRO A 43 5.27 4.43 3.72
CA PRO A 43 6.21 3.33 3.89
C PRO A 43 6.57 3.03 5.35
N ILE A 44 6.74 4.06 6.19
CA ILE A 44 7.02 3.86 7.62
C ILE A 44 5.78 3.29 8.33
N ALA A 45 4.59 3.77 8.00
CA ALA A 45 3.36 3.22 8.56
C ALA A 45 3.21 1.72 8.22
N PHE A 46 3.46 1.34 6.97
CA PHE A 46 3.43 -0.07 6.57
C PHE A 46 4.46 -0.91 7.30
N TYR A 47 5.68 -0.41 7.50
CA TYR A 47 6.69 -1.09 8.31
C TYR A 47 6.25 -1.28 9.77
N LEU A 48 5.67 -0.24 10.39
CA LEU A 48 5.16 -0.32 11.77
C LEU A 48 3.99 -1.29 11.88
N MET A 49 3.06 -1.24 10.92
CA MET A 49 1.93 -2.17 10.82
C MET A 49 2.37 -3.61 10.57
N TRP A 50 3.45 -3.80 9.80
CA TRP A 50 4.04 -5.10 9.55
C TRP A 50 4.59 -5.72 10.83
N LYS A 51 5.35 -4.93 11.59
CA LYS A 51 6.05 -5.38 12.80
C LYS A 51 5.07 -5.75 13.92
N ASP A 52 3.96 -5.03 14.05
CA ASP A 52 3.00 -5.22 15.13
C ASP A 52 1.73 -5.92 14.61
N GLU A 53 1.60 -7.21 14.96
CA GLU A 53 0.51 -8.10 14.51
C GLU A 53 -0.89 -7.55 14.78
N LYS A 54 -1.04 -6.68 15.79
CA LYS A 54 -2.31 -5.98 16.09
C LYS A 54 -2.87 -5.25 14.86
N TYR A 55 -2.00 -4.75 13.99
CA TYR A 55 -2.38 -3.94 12.84
C TYR A 55 -2.44 -4.71 11.53
N HIS A 56 -2.17 -6.02 11.52
CA HIS A 56 -2.25 -6.81 10.29
C HIS A 56 -3.64 -6.72 9.64
N GLY A 57 -4.70 -6.66 10.44
CA GLY A 57 -6.05 -6.48 9.91
C GLY A 57 -6.30 -5.17 9.19
N TRP A 58 -5.51 -4.13 9.49
CA TRP A 58 -5.65 -2.83 8.85
C TRP A 58 -5.28 -2.88 7.36
N PHE A 59 -4.41 -3.81 6.93
CA PHE A 59 -4.09 -3.98 5.52
C PHE A 59 -5.31 -4.27 4.65
N ALA A 60 -6.28 -5.04 5.16
CA ALA A 60 -7.53 -5.31 4.43
C ALA A 60 -8.36 -4.04 4.24
N TYR A 61 -8.51 -3.25 5.32
CA TYR A 61 -9.24 -1.99 5.29
C TYR A 61 -8.56 -0.94 4.40
N LEU A 62 -7.24 -0.87 4.44
CA LEU A 62 -6.47 0.02 3.58
C LEU A 62 -6.65 -0.36 2.11
N ASN A 63 -6.56 -1.65 1.75
CA ASN A 63 -6.79 -2.09 0.37
C ASN A 63 -8.20 -1.68 -0.13
N TRP A 64 -9.21 -1.77 0.73
CA TRP A 64 -10.55 -1.27 0.38
C TRP A 64 -10.62 0.24 0.25
N LEU A 65 -10.02 0.98 1.20
CA LEU A 65 -10.02 2.44 1.18
C LEU A 65 -9.34 2.97 -0.10
N PHE A 66 -8.16 2.46 -0.43
CA PHE A 66 -7.43 2.82 -1.64
C PHE A 66 -8.20 2.38 -2.89
N GLY A 67 -8.67 1.13 -2.96
CA GLY A 67 -9.41 0.63 -4.10
C GLY A 67 -10.70 1.41 -4.37
N ILE A 68 -11.52 1.67 -3.35
CA ILE A 68 -12.76 2.47 -3.51
C ILE A 68 -12.43 3.90 -3.94
N SER A 69 -11.43 4.53 -3.33
CA SER A 69 -11.00 5.87 -3.70
C SER A 69 -10.54 5.93 -5.15
N LEU A 70 -9.85 4.89 -5.62
CA LEU A 70 -9.33 4.79 -6.98
C LEU A 70 -10.45 4.55 -8.00
N VAL A 71 -11.48 3.77 -7.67
CA VAL A 71 -12.71 3.66 -8.48
C VAL A 71 -13.41 5.00 -8.59
N LEU A 72 -13.65 5.68 -7.46
CA LEU A 72 -14.34 6.97 -7.44
C LEU A 72 -13.58 8.02 -8.23
N PHE A 73 -12.26 8.07 -8.07
CA PHE A 73 -11.40 8.96 -8.83
C PHE A 73 -11.44 8.66 -10.34
N SER A 74 -11.36 7.38 -10.72
CA SER A 74 -11.43 6.97 -12.13
C SER A 74 -12.79 7.27 -12.74
N ALA A 75 -13.88 7.07 -12.00
CA ALA A 75 -15.23 7.43 -12.42
C ALA A 75 -15.36 8.96 -12.60
N PHE A 76 -14.85 9.75 -11.66
CA PHE A 76 -14.83 11.20 -11.78
C PHE A 76 -14.04 11.66 -13.01
N LEU A 77 -12.85 11.09 -13.25
CA LEU A 77 -12.08 11.37 -14.46
C LEU A 77 -12.89 11.05 -15.72
N PHE A 78 -13.48 9.86 -15.77
CA PHE A 78 -14.18 9.37 -16.97
C PHE A 78 -15.46 10.15 -17.28
N PHE A 79 -16.27 10.46 -16.27
CA PHE A 79 -17.58 11.09 -16.46
C PHE A 79 -17.55 12.62 -16.37
N ALA A 80 -16.64 13.22 -15.58
CA ALA A 80 -16.64 14.66 -15.37
C ALA A 80 -15.52 15.39 -16.14
N ILE A 81 -14.34 14.77 -16.28
CA ILE A 81 -13.14 15.44 -16.81
C ILE A 81 -12.90 15.12 -18.29
N LEU A 82 -12.85 13.84 -18.67
CA LEU A 82 -12.58 13.43 -20.05
C LEU A 82 -13.54 14.05 -21.09
N PRO A 83 -14.86 14.17 -20.85
CA PRO A 83 -15.76 14.80 -21.81
C PRO A 83 -15.44 16.28 -22.05
N LYS A 84 -15.06 17.00 -20.98
CA LYS A 84 -14.68 18.42 -21.06
C LYS A 84 -13.38 18.59 -21.84
N ILE A 85 -12.39 17.74 -21.55
CA ILE A 85 -11.11 17.74 -22.26
C ILE A 85 -11.32 17.43 -23.75
N ASN A 86 -12.12 16.41 -24.08
CA ASN A 86 -12.42 16.05 -25.47
C ASN A 86 -13.14 17.18 -26.21
N SER A 87 -14.07 17.88 -25.55
CA SER A 87 -14.74 19.05 -26.13
C SER A 87 -13.75 20.18 -26.43
N LEU A 88 -12.81 20.47 -25.52
CA LEU A 88 -11.78 21.49 -25.73
C LEU A 88 -10.86 21.13 -26.89
N TYR A 89 -10.39 19.88 -26.97
CA TYR A 89 -9.56 19.41 -28.08
C TYR A 89 -10.28 19.50 -29.43
N ALA A 90 -11.57 19.15 -29.47
CA ALA A 90 -12.39 19.28 -30.67
C ALA A 90 -12.51 20.74 -31.12
N GLN A 91 -12.62 21.71 -30.18
CA GLN A 91 -12.69 23.14 -30.50
C GLN A 91 -11.39 23.67 -31.13
N ILE A 92 -10.23 23.14 -30.75
CA ILE A 92 -8.93 23.53 -31.32
C ILE A 92 -8.51 22.69 -32.52
N GLY A 93 -9.40 21.82 -33.04
CA GLY A 93 -9.14 20.99 -34.22
C GLY A 93 -8.17 19.83 -34.00
N TYR A 94 -7.82 19.51 -32.75
CA TYR A 94 -6.92 18.41 -32.43
C TYR A 94 -7.71 17.15 -32.08
N GLN A 95 -7.36 16.00 -32.65
CA GLN A 95 -7.91 14.73 -32.21
C GLN A 95 -7.19 14.29 -30.93
N ASN A 96 -7.92 14.26 -29.81
CA ASN A 96 -7.36 13.75 -28.57
C ASN A 96 -7.13 12.23 -28.70
N PRO A 97 -5.88 11.74 -28.61
CA PRO A 97 -5.65 10.31 -28.55
C PRO A 97 -6.34 9.79 -27.28
N ASN A 98 -7.17 8.75 -27.39
CA ASN A 98 -8.05 8.22 -26.34
C ASN A 98 -7.31 7.60 -25.11
N LYS A 99 -6.08 8.04 -24.84
CA LYS A 99 -5.17 7.60 -23.77
C LYS A 99 -5.75 7.81 -22.38
N GLY A 100 -6.56 8.85 -22.19
CA GLY A 100 -7.27 9.10 -20.93
C GLY A 100 -8.26 7.98 -20.56
N GLY A 101 -8.91 7.39 -21.56
CA GLY A 101 -9.81 6.24 -21.36
C GLY A 101 -9.04 4.99 -20.94
N THR A 102 -7.92 4.68 -21.62
CA THR A 102 -7.05 3.55 -21.25
C THR A 102 -6.50 3.68 -19.83
N PHE A 103 -6.06 4.88 -19.44
CA PHE A 103 -5.60 5.15 -18.07
C PHE A 103 -6.69 4.84 -17.04
N ALA A 104 -7.90 5.37 -17.23
CA ALA A 104 -9.02 5.14 -16.32
C ALA A 104 -9.37 3.65 -16.20
N VAL A 105 -9.36 2.90 -17.31
CA VAL A 105 -9.65 1.46 -17.32
C VAL A 105 -8.59 0.67 -16.53
N VAL A 106 -7.30 0.95 -16.75
CA VAL A 106 -6.21 0.29 -16.02
C VAL A 106 -6.33 0.55 -14.51
N MET A 107 -6.62 1.80 -14.13
CA MET A 107 -6.83 2.17 -12.74
C MET A 107 -8.01 1.38 -12.13
N VAL A 108 -9.15 1.29 -12.82
CA VAL A 108 -10.29 0.49 -12.35
C VAL A 108 -9.93 -0.99 -12.15
N ILE A 109 -9.13 -1.59 -13.05
CA ILE A 109 -8.70 -2.98 -12.90
C ILE A 109 -7.87 -3.15 -11.61
N VAL A 110 -6.91 -2.26 -11.37
CA VAL A 110 -6.09 -2.27 -10.14
C VAL A 110 -6.96 -2.11 -8.90
N ALA A 111 -7.93 -1.20 -8.95
CA ALA A 111 -8.87 -0.97 -7.86
C ALA A 111 -9.68 -2.23 -7.51
N VAL A 112 -10.20 -2.92 -8.54
CA VAL A 112 -10.96 -4.16 -8.37
C VAL A 112 -10.07 -5.25 -7.75
N LEU A 113 -8.83 -5.37 -8.21
CA LEU A 113 -7.86 -6.31 -7.62
C LEU A 113 -7.60 -6.00 -6.14
N GLN A 114 -7.40 -4.73 -5.77
CA GLN A 114 -7.25 -4.32 -4.37
C GLN A 114 -8.48 -4.65 -3.53
N ILE A 115 -9.68 -4.39 -4.05
CA ILE A 115 -10.93 -4.68 -3.35
C ILE A 115 -11.07 -6.18 -3.08
N ILE A 116 -10.86 -7.01 -4.12
CA ILE A 116 -10.88 -8.47 -4.02
C ILE A 116 -9.82 -8.95 -3.02
N TRP A 117 -8.61 -8.41 -3.10
CA TRP A 117 -7.53 -8.76 -2.20
C TRP A 117 -7.86 -8.43 -0.74
N GLY A 118 -8.47 -7.27 -0.47
CA GLY A 118 -8.93 -6.90 0.87
C GLY A 118 -9.95 -7.90 1.45
N PHE A 119 -10.85 -8.45 0.62
CA PHE A 119 -11.76 -9.52 1.04
C PHE A 119 -11.01 -10.80 1.39
N ILE A 120 -10.01 -11.19 0.59
CA ILE A 120 -9.16 -12.37 0.83
C ILE A 120 -8.42 -12.23 2.16
N LEU A 121 -7.78 -11.08 2.41
CA LEU A 121 -7.07 -10.81 3.66
C LEU A 121 -7.99 -10.89 4.87
N LYS A 122 -9.17 -10.27 4.80
CA LYS A 122 -10.13 -10.29 5.91
C LYS A 122 -10.62 -11.71 6.21
N LYS A 123 -10.84 -12.53 5.18
CA LYS A 123 -11.20 -13.94 5.34
C LYS A 123 -10.06 -14.72 6.02
N LYS A 124 -8.82 -14.50 5.58
CA LYS A 124 -7.65 -15.21 6.13
C LYS A 124 -7.34 -14.81 7.57
N GLN A 125 -7.41 -13.53 7.89
CA GLN A 125 -7.20 -13.03 9.24
C GLN A 125 -8.24 -13.58 10.23
N ARG A 126 -9.51 -13.72 9.81
CA ARG A 126 -10.55 -14.32 10.66
C ARG A 126 -10.30 -15.80 10.97
N GLY A 127 -9.65 -16.53 10.06
CA GLY A 127 -9.32 -17.94 10.26
C GLY A 127 -8.10 -18.14 11.16
N ASP A 128 -7.02 -17.43 10.87
CA ASP A 128 -5.70 -17.69 11.49
C ASP A 128 -5.37 -16.72 12.65
N GLY A 129 -6.18 -15.68 12.86
CA GLY A 129 -5.92 -14.59 13.82
C GLY A 129 -4.81 -13.62 13.38
N LYS A 130 -3.88 -14.08 12.54
CA LYS A 130 -2.74 -13.31 11.99
C LYS A 130 -2.61 -13.49 10.48
N LEU A 131 -1.96 -12.53 9.82
CA LEU A 131 -1.62 -12.64 8.40
C LEU A 131 -0.17 -13.12 8.26
N SER A 132 0.07 -14.01 7.29
CA SER A 132 1.44 -14.39 6.96
C SER A 132 2.16 -13.26 6.24
N THR A 133 3.49 -13.21 6.40
CA THR A 133 4.41 -12.33 5.68
C THR A 133 4.09 -12.24 4.18
N THR A 134 3.79 -13.36 3.52
CA THR A 134 3.47 -13.38 2.08
C THR A 134 2.26 -12.52 1.75
N TYR A 135 1.18 -12.60 2.54
CA TYR A 135 -0.03 -11.81 2.31
C TYR A 135 0.23 -10.30 2.47
N LEU A 136 1.04 -9.95 3.47
CA LEU A 136 1.43 -8.57 3.72
C LEU A 136 2.31 -8.02 2.59
N LEU A 137 3.26 -8.80 2.05
CA LEU A 137 4.09 -8.39 0.90
C LEU A 137 3.23 -8.08 -0.32
N ILE A 138 2.25 -8.93 -0.62
CA ILE A 138 1.34 -8.73 -1.74
C ILE A 138 0.54 -7.44 -1.56
N SER A 139 0.06 -7.15 -0.34
CA SER A 139 -0.62 -5.88 -0.06
C SER A 139 0.27 -4.66 -0.28
N ILE A 140 1.53 -4.70 0.17
CA ILE A 140 2.47 -3.61 -0.07
C ILE A 140 2.75 -3.44 -1.56
N ALA A 141 2.91 -4.54 -2.30
CA ALA A 141 3.10 -4.49 -3.75
C ALA A 141 1.90 -3.85 -4.45
N LEU A 142 0.67 -4.18 -4.05
CA LEU A 142 -0.54 -3.54 -4.58
C LEU A 142 -0.60 -2.05 -4.27
N PHE A 143 -0.19 -1.62 -3.07
CA PHE A 143 -0.10 -0.18 -2.77
C PHE A 143 0.99 0.51 -3.59
N ALA A 144 2.12 -0.16 -3.86
CA ALA A 144 3.16 0.40 -4.70
C ALA A 144 2.67 0.62 -6.16
N LEU A 145 1.79 -0.23 -6.66
CA LEU A 145 1.20 -0.06 -7.99
C LEU A 145 0.39 1.24 -8.12
N ASP A 146 -0.25 1.70 -7.05
CA ASP A 146 -0.98 2.98 -7.05
C ASP A 146 -0.07 4.19 -7.32
N TYR A 147 1.22 4.07 -7.03
CA TYR A 147 2.21 5.11 -7.33
C TYR A 147 2.92 4.86 -8.67
N ILE A 148 3.27 3.60 -8.94
CA ILE A 148 4.03 3.22 -10.13
C ILE A 148 3.21 3.44 -11.41
N ILE A 149 1.95 3.00 -11.42
CA ILE A 149 1.11 3.03 -12.63
C ILE A 149 0.87 4.48 -13.09
N PRO A 150 0.44 5.42 -12.23
CA PRO A 150 0.37 6.82 -12.62
C PRO A 150 1.71 7.37 -13.09
N THR A 151 2.80 7.09 -12.38
CA THR A 151 4.13 7.61 -12.75
C THR A 151 4.54 7.19 -14.16
N ILE A 152 4.39 5.91 -14.52
CA ILE A 152 4.72 5.37 -15.84
C ILE A 152 3.79 5.93 -16.93
N LEU A 153 2.49 6.02 -16.63
CA LEU A 153 1.51 6.50 -17.61
C LEU A 153 1.64 8.02 -17.84
N TYR A 154 1.96 8.81 -16.81
CA TYR A 154 2.26 10.24 -16.97
C TYR A 154 3.57 10.48 -17.70
N SER A 155 4.64 9.73 -17.38
CA SER A 155 5.93 9.90 -18.06
C SER A 155 5.85 9.56 -19.55
N SER A 156 5.07 8.53 -19.91
CA SER A 156 4.87 8.16 -21.32
C SER A 156 4.03 9.18 -22.10
N VAL A 157 3.09 9.87 -21.44
CA VAL A 157 2.34 10.98 -22.05
C VAL A 157 3.26 12.18 -22.30
N LEU A 158 4.09 12.56 -21.32
CA LEU A 158 5.03 13.68 -21.44
C LEU A 158 6.14 13.44 -22.48
N SER A 159 6.65 12.21 -22.58
CA SER A 159 7.69 11.90 -23.57
C SER A 159 7.17 11.98 -25.00
N LEU A 160 5.92 11.59 -25.24
CA LEU A 160 5.30 11.64 -26.58
C LEU A 160 5.00 13.08 -27.00
N SER A 161 4.50 13.92 -26.11
CA SER A 161 4.22 15.33 -26.44
C SER A 161 5.50 16.11 -26.74
N ALA A 162 6.60 15.83 -26.04
CA ALA A 162 7.91 16.41 -26.35
C ALA A 162 8.39 16.01 -27.76
N LEU A 163 8.20 14.75 -28.15
CA LEU A 163 8.62 14.22 -29.44
C LEU A 163 7.78 14.79 -30.60
N GLU A 164 6.46 14.94 -30.39
CA GLU A 164 5.57 15.62 -31.35
C GLU A 164 5.96 17.09 -31.55
N SER A 165 6.36 17.80 -30.49
CA SER A 165 6.79 19.20 -30.60
C SER A 165 8.09 19.39 -31.38
N ILE A 166 8.99 18.40 -31.35
CA ILE A 166 10.26 18.41 -32.09
C ILE A 166 10.04 18.12 -33.58
N ILE A 167 9.06 17.28 -33.93
CA ILE A 167 8.76 16.94 -35.33
C ILE A 167 7.94 18.04 -36.02
N ALA A 168 7.12 18.79 -35.26
CA ALA A 168 6.24 19.82 -35.80
C ALA A 168 6.88 21.22 -35.94
N GLY A 169 8.08 21.43 -35.42
CA GLY A 169 8.85 22.68 -35.52
C GLY A 169 10.00 22.57 -36.52
#